data_AF-A0A662YBB9-F1
#
_entry.id   AF-A0A662YBB9-F1
#
_cell.length_a   1.000
_cell.length_b   1.000
_cell.length_c   1.000
_cell.angle_alpha   90.00
_cell.angle_beta   90.00
_cell.angle_gamma   90.00
#
_symmetry.space_group_name_H-M   'P 1'
#
loop_
_entity.id
_entity.type
_entity.pdbx_description
1 polymer ?
#
loop_
_entity_poly.entity_id
_entity_poly.type
_entity_poly.pdbx_seq_one_letter_code
_entity_poly.pdbx_strand_id
1 'polypeptide(L)'
;MLSRRRSSRLDEEWQAVERQVEVEFTQQQQLAGDGASVGLMRRKSSGYLPANLEATDSNLRVAKHVIQKVYSLYERYERLHAIEDVACGVAMSEASKFALRAVNAVLTALLLGLVCWRFVKERDILIRRNVLPPDVSYFRMPKQLLQLALELAICAIFVPPGTSGSFDVREWKFYTTAPATGGVGSGVSGQKDACGAPFVVQDGSCYLEYSYPYHTSYLGTLHRVDTMSPLFAVKCFLQSHPFRLLLAAFLGTLVLTTYALAIVEAPVNPNLAPISNALWLVVLTMATVGYGDIVPVTVAGQVLLTFGGMLTGILLIGALVRCTSY
;
A
#
# COMPACT_ATOMS: atom_id res chain seq x y z
N MET A 1 -6.62 12.41 -39.48
CA MET A 1 -5.21 12.47 -39.06
C MET A 1 -5.15 12.09 -37.60
N LEU A 2 -4.84 10.82 -37.33
CA LEU A 2 -4.75 10.27 -35.97
C LEU A 2 -3.66 11.01 -35.21
N SER A 3 -4.01 11.60 -34.07
CA SER A 3 -3.05 12.18 -33.16
C SER A 3 -1.98 11.14 -32.86
N ARG A 4 -0.73 11.53 -33.12
CA ARG A 4 0.47 10.76 -32.80
C ARG A 4 0.39 10.47 -31.29
N ARG A 5 -0.06 9.27 -30.91
CA ARG A 5 0.02 8.78 -29.52
C ARG A 5 1.47 8.99 -29.11
N ARG A 6 1.70 9.91 -28.19
CA ARG A 6 2.98 10.04 -27.51
C ARG A 6 3.25 8.62 -26.98
N SER A 7 4.31 7.96 -27.47
CA SER A 7 4.69 6.62 -27.03
C SER A 7 4.73 6.66 -25.50
N SER A 8 3.99 5.76 -24.86
CA SER A 8 4.14 5.64 -23.41
C SER A 8 5.57 5.17 -23.12
N ARG A 9 6.12 5.55 -21.98
CA ARG A 9 7.46 5.10 -21.55
C ARG A 9 7.57 3.57 -21.62
N LEU A 10 6.48 2.86 -21.31
CA LEU A 10 6.33 1.41 -21.46
C LEU A 10 6.51 0.92 -22.91
N ASP A 11 6.01 1.66 -23.91
CA ASP A 11 6.17 1.31 -25.32
C ASP A 11 7.64 1.41 -25.76
N GLU A 12 8.38 2.39 -25.22
CA GLU A 12 9.81 2.57 -25.49
C GLU A 12 10.65 1.46 -24.85
N GLU A 13 10.31 1.08 -23.61
CA GLU A 13 10.90 -0.07 -22.93
C GLU A 13 10.60 -1.39 -23.65
N TRP A 14 9.36 -1.60 -24.07
CA TRP A 14 8.94 -2.78 -24.84
C TRP A 14 9.76 -2.93 -26.13
N GLN A 15 9.88 -1.85 -26.91
CA GLN A 15 10.64 -1.85 -28.17
C GLN A 15 12.14 -2.05 -27.94
N ALA A 16 12.69 -1.61 -26.82
CA ALA A 16 14.09 -1.83 -26.47
C ALA A 16 14.36 -3.30 -26.14
N VAL A 17 13.48 -3.92 -25.35
CA VAL A 17 13.57 -5.34 -24.97
C VAL A 17 13.36 -6.25 -26.19
N GLU A 18 12.40 -5.97 -27.06
CA GLU A 18 12.18 -6.77 -28.27
C GLU A 18 13.39 -6.75 -29.21
N ARG A 19 13.96 -5.57 -29.48
CA ARG A 19 15.17 -5.42 -30.30
C ARG A 19 16.36 -6.19 -29.74
N GLN A 20 16.51 -6.22 -28.42
CA GLN A 20 17.60 -6.96 -27.78
C GLN A 20 17.45 -8.47 -28.00
N VAL A 21 16.25 -9.01 -27.83
CA VAL A 21 15.98 -10.44 -28.03
C VAL A 21 16.24 -10.85 -29.48
N GLU A 22 15.86 -10.03 -30.46
CA GLU A 22 16.18 -10.29 -31.87
C GLU A 22 17.70 -10.38 -32.13
N VAL A 23 18.48 -9.47 -31.56
CA VAL A 23 19.94 -9.46 -31.71
C VAL A 23 20.57 -10.70 -31.08
N GLU A 24 20.12 -11.10 -29.88
CA GLU A 24 20.62 -12.29 -29.18
C GLU A 24 20.29 -13.60 -29.91
N PHE A 25 19.11 -13.70 -30.52
CA PHE A 25 18.72 -14.86 -31.35
C PHE A 25 19.49 -14.90 -32.67
N THR A 26 19.69 -13.75 -33.32
CA THR A 26 20.46 -13.67 -34.58
C THR A 26 21.92 -14.05 -34.37
N GLN A 27 22.55 -13.54 -33.29
CA GLN A 27 23.92 -13.88 -32.91
C GLN A 27 24.07 -15.38 -32.60
N GLN A 28 23.07 -16.00 -31.97
CA GLN A 28 23.02 -17.44 -31.73
C GLN A 28 22.98 -18.28 -33.00
N GLN A 29 22.14 -17.87 -33.94
CA GLN A 29 21.92 -18.59 -35.19
C GLN A 29 23.18 -18.55 -36.06
N GLN A 30 23.91 -17.43 -36.03
CA GLN A 30 25.22 -17.30 -36.68
C GLN A 30 26.27 -18.23 -36.07
N LEU A 31 26.36 -18.28 -34.74
CA LEU A 31 27.33 -19.15 -34.04
C LEU A 31 27.04 -20.66 -34.21
N ALA A 32 25.76 -21.03 -34.38
CA ALA A 32 25.37 -22.42 -34.65
C ALA A 32 25.70 -22.86 -36.09
N GLY A 33 25.77 -21.93 -37.04
CA GLY A 33 26.10 -22.21 -38.45
C GLY A 33 27.60 -22.45 -38.71
N ASP A 34 28.48 -21.85 -37.89
CA ASP A 34 29.94 -21.88 -38.11
C ASP A 34 30.66 -23.11 -37.52
N GLY A 35 29.93 -24.11 -37.00
CA GLY A 35 30.52 -25.37 -36.53
C GLY A 35 31.52 -25.25 -35.37
N ALA A 36 31.60 -24.09 -34.71
CA ALA A 36 32.53 -23.86 -33.60
C ALA A 36 32.02 -24.55 -32.33
N SER A 37 32.85 -25.46 -31.81
CA SER A 37 32.66 -26.20 -30.57
C SER A 37 32.16 -25.33 -29.42
N VAL A 38 31.11 -25.83 -28.75
CA VAL A 38 30.35 -25.28 -27.63
C VAL A 38 31.27 -24.92 -26.45
N GLY A 39 31.93 -23.77 -26.53
CA GLY A 39 32.50 -23.10 -25.38
C GLY A 39 31.37 -22.51 -24.55
N LEU A 40 31.15 -23.07 -23.36
CA LEU A 40 30.25 -22.59 -22.30
C LEU A 40 30.58 -21.13 -21.89
N MET A 41 30.30 -20.16 -22.75
CA MET A 41 30.06 -18.79 -22.33
C MET A 41 28.69 -18.82 -21.65
N ARG A 42 28.73 -19.09 -20.34
CA ARG A 42 27.63 -19.00 -19.38
C ARG A 42 26.79 -17.76 -19.70
N ARG A 43 25.71 -17.98 -20.45
CA ARG A 43 24.97 -16.93 -21.15
C ARG A 43 24.27 -16.06 -20.11
N LYS A 44 24.57 -14.77 -20.10
CA LYS A 44 23.80 -13.75 -19.37
C LYS A 44 22.42 -13.69 -20.03
N SER A 45 21.50 -14.57 -19.63
CA SER A 45 20.13 -14.55 -20.14
C SER A 45 19.48 -13.22 -19.77
N SER A 46 18.93 -12.52 -20.75
CA SER A 46 17.92 -11.48 -20.51
C SER A 46 16.86 -12.06 -19.57
N GLY A 47 16.51 -11.35 -18.50
CA GLY A 47 15.59 -11.82 -17.45
C GLY A 47 14.18 -12.19 -17.95
N TYR A 48 13.89 -11.94 -19.22
CA TYR A 48 12.62 -12.23 -19.89
C TYR A 48 12.58 -13.59 -20.61
N LEU A 49 13.70 -14.32 -20.72
CA LEU A 49 13.75 -15.64 -21.36
C LEU A 49 14.44 -16.71 -20.47
N PRO A 50 13.97 -17.97 -20.52
CA PRO A 50 14.61 -19.06 -19.80
C PRO A 50 16.00 -19.35 -20.39
N ALA A 51 16.95 -19.71 -19.52
CA ALA A 51 18.37 -19.84 -19.86
C ALA A 51 18.70 -20.92 -20.92
N ASN A 52 17.75 -21.81 -21.26
CA ASN A 52 17.97 -22.98 -22.11
C ASN A 52 17.07 -23.01 -23.38
N LEU A 53 16.73 -21.85 -23.95
CA LEU A 53 15.94 -21.80 -25.18
C LEU A 53 16.84 -21.87 -26.43
N GLU A 54 16.60 -22.83 -27.32
CA GLU A 54 17.32 -22.93 -28.61
C GLU A 54 16.93 -21.79 -29.56
N ALA A 55 17.90 -21.27 -30.33
CA ALA A 55 17.69 -20.18 -31.28
C ALA A 55 17.05 -20.65 -32.59
N THR A 56 15.73 -20.84 -32.53
CA THR A 56 14.90 -21.18 -33.69
C THR A 56 13.91 -20.05 -33.96
N ASP A 57 13.54 -19.82 -35.22
CA ASP A 57 12.56 -18.79 -35.60
C ASP A 57 11.18 -18.98 -34.92
N SER A 58 10.80 -20.24 -34.64
CA SER A 58 9.62 -20.56 -33.81
C SER A 58 9.75 -20.05 -32.38
N ASN A 59 10.93 -20.19 -31.79
CA ASN A 59 11.21 -19.80 -30.40
C ASN A 59 11.33 -18.27 -30.28
N LEU A 60 11.83 -17.59 -31.31
CA LEU A 60 11.82 -16.12 -31.39
C LEU A 60 10.38 -15.58 -31.42
N ARG A 61 9.49 -16.19 -32.21
CA ARG A 61 8.06 -15.82 -32.22
C ARG A 61 7.39 -16.01 -30.86
N VAL A 62 7.68 -17.13 -30.18
CA VAL A 62 7.16 -17.38 -28.83
C VAL A 62 7.69 -16.34 -27.83
N ALA A 63 8.97 -16.02 -27.89
CA ALA A 63 9.59 -15.00 -27.02
C ALA A 63 8.94 -13.62 -27.19
N LYS A 64 8.75 -13.16 -28.43
CA LYS A 64 8.04 -11.92 -28.74
C LYS A 64 6.63 -11.92 -28.18
N HIS A 65 5.92 -13.04 -28.32
CA HIS A 65 4.56 -13.17 -27.83
C HIS A 65 4.47 -13.14 -26.28
N VAL A 66 5.44 -13.75 -25.59
CA VAL A 66 5.56 -13.70 -24.13
C VAL A 66 5.82 -12.28 -23.66
N ILE A 67 6.77 -11.58 -24.29
CA ILE A 67 7.09 -10.17 -23.99
C ILE A 67 5.83 -9.31 -24.17
N GLN A 68 5.14 -9.43 -25.30
CA GLN A 68 3.90 -8.70 -25.56
C GLN A 68 2.84 -8.95 -24.47
N LYS A 69 2.67 -10.21 -24.01
CA LYS A 69 1.74 -10.53 -22.93
C LYS A 69 2.14 -9.88 -21.61
N VAL A 70 3.41 -9.94 -21.23
CA VAL A 70 3.92 -9.32 -20.00
C VAL A 70 3.69 -7.81 -20.01
N TYR A 71 4.03 -7.13 -21.10
CA TYR A 71 3.81 -5.69 -21.23
C TYR A 71 2.32 -5.32 -21.25
N SER A 72 1.45 -6.15 -21.85
CA SER A 72 0.00 -5.93 -21.80
C SER A 72 -0.58 -6.07 -20.39
N LEU A 73 -0.01 -6.96 -19.57
CA LEU A 73 -0.37 -7.11 -18.15
C LEU A 73 0.13 -5.91 -17.34
N TYR A 74 1.35 -5.45 -17.62
CA TYR A 74 1.93 -4.26 -17.01
C TYR A 74 1.13 -3.00 -17.33
N GLU A 75 0.68 -2.83 -18.58
CA GLU A 75 -0.18 -1.72 -18.98
C GLU A 75 -1.53 -1.77 -18.26
N ARG A 76 -2.12 -2.97 -18.07
CA ARG A 76 -3.34 -3.12 -17.26
C ARG A 76 -3.08 -2.81 -15.79
N TYR A 77 -1.94 -3.23 -15.26
CA TYR A 77 -1.54 -2.96 -13.87
C TYR A 77 -1.32 -1.47 -13.65
N GLU A 78 -0.55 -0.79 -14.50
CA GLU A 78 -0.38 0.67 -14.45
C GLU A 78 -1.70 1.41 -14.61
N ARG A 79 -2.61 0.94 -15.48
CA ARG A 79 -3.94 1.54 -15.59
C ARG A 79 -4.78 1.33 -14.33
N LEU A 80 -4.75 0.15 -13.73
CA LEU A 80 -5.43 -0.13 -12.46
C LEU A 80 -4.86 0.72 -11.31
N HIS A 81 -3.53 0.79 -11.21
CA HIS A 81 -2.84 1.58 -10.20
C HIS A 81 -3.06 3.08 -10.41
N ALA A 82 -3.00 3.56 -11.65
CA ALA A 82 -3.34 4.93 -11.98
C ALA A 82 -4.81 5.23 -11.67
N ILE A 83 -5.74 4.29 -11.83
CA ILE A 83 -7.15 4.48 -11.44
C ILE A 83 -7.28 4.53 -9.91
N GLU A 84 -6.58 3.68 -9.16
CA GLU A 84 -6.54 3.71 -7.69
C GLU A 84 -5.90 5.00 -7.15
N ASP A 85 -4.85 5.49 -7.81
CA ASP A 85 -4.14 6.71 -7.44
C ASP A 85 -4.88 7.99 -7.88
N VAL A 86 -5.54 7.99 -9.05
CA VAL A 86 -6.45 9.07 -9.53
C VAL A 86 -7.67 9.18 -8.62
N ALA A 87 -8.15 8.06 -8.06
CA ALA A 87 -9.24 8.08 -7.11
C ALA A 87 -8.83 8.72 -5.76
N CYS A 88 -7.53 8.82 -5.42
CA CYS A 88 -7.09 9.32 -4.11
C CYS A 88 -6.65 10.80 -4.13
N GLY A 89 -6.15 11.31 -5.25
CA GLY A 89 -5.42 12.59 -5.28
C GLY A 89 -6.24 13.90 -5.40
N VAL A 90 -7.56 13.87 -5.60
CA VAL A 90 -8.30 14.99 -6.25
C VAL A 90 -8.60 16.26 -5.42
N ALA A 91 -8.53 16.24 -4.09
CA ALA A 91 -8.38 17.45 -3.29
C ALA A 91 -7.84 17.26 -1.90
N MET A 92 -6.58 17.64 -1.77
CA MET A 92 -6.05 18.16 -0.53
C MET A 92 -5.31 19.45 -0.87
N SER A 93 -5.67 20.56 -0.21
CA SER A 93 -4.84 21.77 -0.18
C SER A 93 -3.56 21.46 0.62
N GLU A 94 -2.40 22.04 0.29
CA GLU A 94 -1.15 21.81 1.02
C GLU A 94 -1.29 21.99 2.54
N ALA A 95 -2.12 22.95 2.97
CA ALA A 95 -2.42 23.21 4.38
C ALA A 95 -3.15 22.05 5.07
N SER A 96 -4.07 21.38 4.37
CA SER A 96 -4.83 20.25 4.90
C SER A 96 -3.97 18.98 5.01
N LYS A 97 -2.95 18.83 4.14
CA LYS A 97 -1.92 17.76 4.24
C LYS A 97 -1.03 17.97 5.45
N PHE A 98 -0.60 19.21 5.63
CA PHE A 98 0.17 19.62 6.79
C PHE A 98 -0.63 19.40 8.07
N ALA A 99 -1.92 19.75 8.08
CA ALA A 99 -2.82 19.54 9.22
C ALA A 99 -3.00 18.04 9.55
N LEU A 100 -3.25 17.18 8.55
CA LEU A 100 -3.40 15.73 8.78
C LEU A 100 -2.09 15.11 9.32
N ARG A 101 -0.95 15.49 8.74
CA ARG A 101 0.38 15.03 9.21
C ARG A 101 0.72 15.60 10.59
N ALA A 102 0.30 16.81 10.90
CA ALA A 102 0.44 17.40 12.22
C ALA A 102 -0.46 16.70 13.25
N VAL A 103 -1.70 16.37 12.91
CA VAL A 103 -2.61 15.62 13.78
C VAL A 103 -2.07 14.22 14.04
N ASN A 104 -1.61 13.50 12.99
CA ASN A 104 -0.96 12.21 13.18
C ASN A 104 0.34 12.34 13.98
N ALA A 105 1.16 13.36 13.76
CA ALA A 105 2.35 13.60 14.57
C ALA A 105 2.01 13.85 16.05
N VAL A 106 0.95 14.62 16.32
CA VAL A 106 0.46 14.89 17.68
C VAL A 106 -0.09 13.62 18.32
N LEU A 107 -0.88 12.83 17.58
CA LEU A 107 -1.43 11.58 18.07
C LEU A 107 -0.32 10.55 18.36
N THR A 108 0.67 10.45 17.47
CA THR A 108 1.85 9.60 17.66
C THR A 108 2.68 10.08 18.86
N ALA A 109 2.88 11.39 19.02
CA ALA A 109 3.57 11.93 20.19
C ALA A 109 2.82 11.64 21.50
N LEU A 110 1.49 11.75 21.48
CA LEU A 110 0.64 11.40 22.61
C LEU A 110 0.73 9.90 22.93
N LEU A 111 0.70 9.03 21.92
CA LEU A 111 0.87 7.58 22.08
C LEU A 111 2.25 7.23 22.64
N LEU A 112 3.33 7.81 22.11
CA LEU A 112 4.70 7.61 22.63
C LEU A 112 4.78 8.08 24.09
N GLY A 113 4.15 9.20 24.44
CA GLY A 113 4.03 9.69 25.81
C GLY A 113 3.29 8.71 26.72
N LEU A 114 2.17 8.14 26.27
CA LEU A 114 1.41 7.14 27.02
C LEU A 114 2.20 5.83 27.23
N VAL A 115 2.96 5.39 26.23
CA VAL A 115 3.84 4.21 26.33
C VAL A 115 4.95 4.45 27.35
N CYS A 116 5.61 5.62 27.30
CA CYS A 116 6.60 6.01 28.30
C CYS A 116 5.98 6.12 29.72
N TRP A 117 4.77 6.68 29.82
CA TRP A 117 4.06 6.79 31.09
C TRP A 117 3.71 5.42 31.68
N ARG A 118 3.22 4.50 30.85
CA ARG A 118 2.95 3.10 31.22
C ARG A 118 4.21 2.44 31.78
N PHE A 119 5.35 2.62 31.11
CA PHE A 119 6.64 2.08 31.58
C PHE A 119 7.04 2.61 32.96
N VAL A 120 6.87 3.92 33.22
CA VAL A 120 7.15 4.51 34.54
C VAL A 120 6.24 3.91 35.62
N LYS A 121 4.95 3.75 35.33
CA LYS A 121 3.99 3.16 36.28
C LYS A 121 4.28 1.69 36.56
N GLU A 122 4.64 0.92 35.54
CA GLU A 122 4.98 -0.49 35.69
C GLU A 122 6.25 -0.66 36.55
N ARG A 123 7.25 0.21 36.37
CA ARG A 123 8.42 0.26 37.25
C ARG A 123 8.04 0.58 38.69
N ASP A 124 7.22 1.60 38.93
CA ASP A 124 6.82 1.99 40.28
C ASP A 124 6.05 0.86 41.00
N ILE A 125 5.23 0.10 40.25
CA ILE A 125 4.56 -1.10 40.77
C ILE A 125 5.60 -2.17 41.14
N LEU A 126 6.60 -2.42 40.29
CA LEU A 126 7.65 -3.41 40.57
C LEU A 126 8.49 -3.05 41.81
N ILE A 127 8.75 -1.77 42.05
CA ILE A 127 9.40 -1.28 43.28
C ILE A 127 8.51 -1.53 44.50
N ARG A 128 7.22 -1.17 44.43
CA ARG A 128 6.27 -1.38 45.54
C ARG A 128 6.01 -2.86 45.84
N ARG A 129 6.11 -3.74 44.84
CA ARG A 129 6.04 -5.20 45.01
C ARG A 129 7.35 -5.80 45.53
N ASN A 130 8.36 -4.97 45.84
CA ASN A 130 9.68 -5.37 46.32
C ASN A 130 10.42 -6.32 45.36
N VAL A 131 10.05 -6.30 44.08
CA VAL A 131 10.72 -7.09 43.01
C VAL A 131 12.00 -6.38 42.59
N LEU A 132 12.03 -5.04 42.66
CA LEU A 132 13.15 -4.19 42.28
C LEU A 132 13.60 -3.27 43.43
N PRO A 133 14.92 -2.98 43.57
CA PRO A 133 15.42 -2.04 44.55
C PRO A 133 15.05 -0.59 44.21
N PRO A 134 14.84 0.29 45.22
CA PRO A 134 14.30 1.64 45.04
C PRO A 134 15.22 2.59 44.25
N ASP A 135 16.53 2.36 44.27
CA ASP A 135 17.53 3.23 43.64
C ASP A 135 18.07 2.70 42.30
N VAL A 136 17.30 1.82 41.62
CA VAL A 136 17.77 1.24 40.35
C VAL A 136 17.68 2.25 39.21
N SER A 137 18.80 2.49 38.53
CA SER A 137 18.83 3.29 37.29
C SER A 137 18.10 2.56 36.15
N TYR A 138 17.44 3.31 35.25
CA TYR A 138 16.65 2.77 34.13
C TYR A 138 17.43 1.76 33.26
N PHE A 139 18.73 1.98 33.06
CA PHE A 139 19.60 1.14 32.23
C PHE A 139 19.91 -0.24 32.82
N ARG A 140 19.63 -0.47 34.11
CA ARG A 140 19.87 -1.76 34.78
C ARG A 140 18.76 -2.79 34.53
N MET A 141 17.76 -2.47 33.69
CA MET A 141 16.62 -3.32 33.35
C MET A 141 16.59 -3.67 31.84
N PRO A 142 17.54 -4.47 31.33
CA PRO A 142 17.72 -4.63 29.88
C PRO A 142 16.52 -5.29 29.18
N LYS A 143 15.79 -6.19 29.84
CA LYS A 143 14.62 -6.86 29.26
C LYS A 143 13.44 -5.89 29.10
N GLN A 144 13.11 -5.11 30.13
CA GLN A 144 12.04 -4.11 30.04
C GLN A 144 12.43 -2.94 29.13
N LEU A 145 13.71 -2.55 29.11
CA LEU A 145 14.22 -1.50 28.23
C LEU A 145 14.15 -1.91 26.75
N LEU A 146 14.47 -3.18 26.44
CA LEU A 146 14.35 -3.72 25.07
C LEU A 146 12.89 -3.75 24.61
N GLN A 147 11.96 -4.14 25.49
CA GLN A 147 10.53 -4.13 25.18
C GLN A 147 10.02 -2.70 24.93
N LEU A 148 10.40 -1.73 25.78
CA LEU A 148 10.08 -0.32 25.57
C LEU A 148 10.67 0.19 24.25
N ALA A 149 11.91 -0.16 23.94
CA ALA A 149 12.56 0.24 22.69
C ALA A 149 11.84 -0.32 21.45
N LEU A 150 11.35 -1.57 21.51
CA LEU A 150 10.55 -2.16 20.44
C LEU A 150 9.19 -1.48 20.30
N GLU A 151 8.48 -1.22 21.40
CA GLU A 151 7.20 -0.54 21.38
C GLU A 151 7.35 0.90 20.83
N LEU A 152 8.38 1.63 21.27
CA LEU A 152 8.73 2.96 20.74
C LEU A 152 9.10 2.89 19.26
N ALA A 153 9.89 1.89 18.83
CA ALA A 153 10.30 1.74 17.43
C ALA A 153 9.10 1.48 16.51
N ILE A 154 8.19 0.59 16.92
CA ILE A 154 6.96 0.29 16.17
C ILE A 154 6.05 1.52 16.11
N CYS A 155 5.89 2.25 17.23
CA CYS A 155 5.08 3.46 17.28
C CYS A 155 5.72 4.68 16.60
N ALA A 156 7.04 4.67 16.36
CA ALA A 156 7.76 5.77 15.72
C ALA A 156 7.79 5.69 14.18
N ILE A 157 7.25 4.63 13.57
CA ILE A 157 7.14 4.51 12.10
C ILE A 157 6.08 5.49 11.60
N PHE A 158 6.46 6.75 11.38
CA PHE A 158 5.61 7.76 10.76
C PHE A 158 6.47 8.75 9.95
N VAL A 159 5.89 9.34 8.89
CA VAL A 159 6.56 10.36 8.06
C VAL A 159 6.28 11.75 8.64
N PRO A 160 7.29 12.46 9.20
CA PRO A 160 7.07 13.75 9.84
C PRO A 160 6.65 14.86 8.88
N PRO A 161 5.89 15.86 9.36
CA PRO A 161 5.56 17.03 8.57
C PRO A 161 6.85 17.78 8.19
N GLY A 162 6.99 18.15 6.91
CA GLY A 162 8.13 18.92 6.41
C GLY A 162 9.25 18.10 5.74
N THR A 163 9.19 16.76 5.74
CA THR A 163 10.15 15.98 4.92
C THR A 163 9.75 16.02 3.47
N SER A 164 10.62 16.60 2.65
CA SER A 164 10.39 16.67 1.21
C SER A 164 11.59 16.22 0.36
N GLY A 165 11.63 14.97 -0.11
CA GLY A 165 12.61 14.46 -1.11
C GLY A 165 12.25 13.08 -1.72
N SER A 166 12.36 12.90 -3.05
CA SER A 166 11.95 11.67 -3.76
C SER A 166 12.88 10.50 -3.46
N PHE A 167 12.33 9.28 -3.48
CA PHE A 167 13.12 8.07 -3.38
C PHE A 167 13.28 7.45 -4.75
N ASP A 168 14.51 7.45 -5.27
CA ASP A 168 14.83 6.85 -6.55
C ASP A 168 15.22 5.39 -6.36
N VAL A 169 14.43 4.47 -6.93
CA VAL A 169 14.71 3.04 -6.96
C VAL A 169 15.27 2.68 -8.32
N ARG A 170 16.45 2.07 -8.34
CA ARG A 170 17.08 1.57 -9.56
C ARG A 170 16.83 0.07 -9.69
N GLU A 171 16.15 -0.31 -10.75
CA GLU A 171 15.95 -1.71 -11.10
C GLU A 171 16.98 -2.12 -12.16
N TRP A 172 17.75 -3.16 -11.88
CA TRP A 172 18.71 -3.70 -12.85
C TRP A 172 17.97 -4.37 -14.02
N LYS A 173 18.36 -4.07 -15.27
CA LYS A 173 17.76 -4.69 -16.47
C LYS A 173 18.70 -5.65 -17.19
N PHE A 174 19.87 -5.18 -17.62
CA PHE A 174 20.83 -6.02 -18.37
C PHE A 174 22.25 -5.44 -18.32
N TYR A 175 23.23 -6.26 -18.72
CA TYR A 175 24.64 -5.86 -18.81
C TYR A 175 24.94 -5.23 -20.18
N THR A 176 25.78 -4.20 -20.22
CA THR A 176 26.33 -3.67 -21.46
C THR A 176 27.57 -4.45 -21.88
N THR A 177 27.80 -4.58 -23.18
CA THR A 177 28.94 -5.32 -23.76
C THR A 177 30.19 -4.45 -23.95
N ALA A 178 30.17 -3.19 -23.51
CA ALA A 178 31.30 -2.28 -23.59
C ALA A 178 32.06 -2.24 -22.25
N PRO A 179 33.36 -2.57 -22.21
CA PRO A 179 34.15 -2.46 -21.00
C PRO A 179 34.29 -0.98 -20.62
N ALA A 180 33.92 -0.66 -19.37
CA ALA A 180 34.15 0.64 -18.74
C ALA A 180 35.64 0.83 -18.42
N THR A 181 36.48 0.94 -19.43
CA THR A 181 37.85 1.45 -19.26
C THR A 181 37.82 2.94 -19.57
N GLY A 182 37.96 3.73 -18.51
CA GLY A 182 38.01 5.19 -18.58
C GLY A 182 39.06 5.69 -19.56
N GLY A 183 38.65 6.62 -20.41
CA GLY A 183 39.51 7.37 -21.31
C GLY A 183 38.89 8.74 -21.59
N VAL A 184 39.43 9.78 -20.96
CA VAL A 184 39.25 11.16 -21.39
C VAL A 184 39.92 11.29 -22.76
N GLY A 185 39.15 11.62 -23.81
CA GLY A 185 39.73 11.87 -25.13
C GLY A 185 38.71 11.99 -26.27
N SER A 186 38.49 13.24 -26.70
CA SER A 186 38.11 13.71 -28.04
C SER A 186 37.06 12.95 -28.89
N GLY A 187 35.91 13.61 -29.04
CA GLY A 187 35.50 14.14 -30.34
C GLY A 187 35.40 13.17 -31.52
N VAL A 188 34.41 12.27 -31.50
CA VAL A 188 33.75 11.76 -32.72
C VAL A 188 32.26 11.64 -32.43
N SER A 189 31.45 12.40 -33.18
CA SER A 189 30.00 12.27 -33.21
C SER A 189 29.60 10.91 -33.80
N GLY A 190 29.16 9.95 -32.97
CA GLY A 190 28.58 8.71 -33.49
C GLY A 190 28.47 7.49 -32.56
N GLN A 191 29.06 7.48 -31.36
CA GLN A 191 28.92 6.34 -30.44
C GLN A 191 27.68 6.52 -29.56
N LYS A 192 26.53 6.03 -30.04
CA LYS A 192 25.26 5.99 -29.28
C LYS A 192 25.49 5.42 -27.88
N ASP A 193 24.98 6.14 -26.89
CA ASP A 193 24.85 5.71 -25.50
C ASP A 193 24.45 4.23 -25.43
N ALA A 194 25.26 3.40 -24.76
CA ALA A 194 25.10 1.94 -24.77
C ALA A 194 23.77 1.45 -24.17
N CYS A 195 23.04 2.33 -23.46
CA CYS A 195 21.65 2.13 -23.08
C CYS A 195 20.87 3.32 -23.66
N GLY A 196 19.94 3.07 -24.59
CA GLY A 196 19.03 4.12 -25.07
C GLY A 196 18.15 4.64 -23.92
N ALA A 197 17.66 5.87 -24.02
CA ALA A 197 16.62 6.34 -23.11
C ALA A 197 15.44 5.35 -23.11
N PRO A 198 14.85 4.98 -21.95
CA PRO A 198 14.92 5.64 -20.63
C PRO A 198 15.94 5.05 -19.62
N PHE A 199 16.95 4.30 -20.06
CA PHE A 199 17.85 3.58 -19.16
C PHE A 199 19.11 4.37 -18.78
N VAL A 200 19.60 4.20 -17.53
CA VAL A 200 20.81 4.83 -16.99
C VAL A 200 21.92 3.78 -16.86
N VAL A 201 23.15 4.11 -17.28
CA VAL A 201 24.28 3.18 -17.26
C VAL A 201 25.08 3.30 -15.97
N GLN A 202 25.33 2.18 -15.29
CA GLN A 202 26.23 2.11 -14.13
C GLN A 202 26.98 0.77 -14.13
N ASP A 203 28.30 0.78 -13.92
CA ASP A 203 29.14 -0.43 -13.79
C ASP A 203 28.96 -1.48 -14.91
N GLY A 204 28.86 -1.02 -16.15
CA GLY A 204 28.64 -1.92 -17.30
C GLY A 204 27.28 -2.62 -17.28
N SER A 205 26.28 -2.02 -16.63
CA SER A 205 24.88 -2.47 -16.60
C SER A 205 23.91 -1.31 -16.85
N CYS A 206 22.80 -1.59 -17.52
CA CYS A 206 21.69 -0.67 -17.71
C CYS A 206 20.67 -0.85 -16.58
N TYR A 207 20.34 0.24 -15.91
CA TYR A 207 19.32 0.33 -14.87
C TYR A 207 18.15 1.18 -15.33
N LEU A 208 16.95 0.85 -14.82
CA LEU A 208 15.78 1.69 -14.96
C LEU A 208 15.56 2.44 -13.64
N GLU A 209 15.52 3.77 -13.71
CA GLU A 209 15.35 4.62 -12.53
C GLU A 209 13.88 5.01 -12.35
N TYR A 210 13.29 4.58 -11.23
CA TYR A 210 11.95 4.92 -10.80
C TYR A 210 12.05 5.94 -9.67
N SER A 211 11.59 7.17 -9.92
CA SER A 211 11.52 8.20 -8.88
C SER A 211 10.14 8.15 -8.21
N TYR A 212 10.11 7.73 -6.94
CA TYR A 212 8.89 7.71 -6.13
C TYR A 212 8.87 8.95 -5.21
N PRO A 213 8.03 9.95 -5.50
CA PRO A 213 7.86 11.08 -4.60
C PRO A 213 7.10 10.66 -3.32
N TYR A 214 7.71 10.89 -2.16
CA TYR A 214 7.13 11.01 -0.80
C TYR A 214 5.89 11.93 -0.69
N HIS A 215 5.57 12.72 -1.71
CA HIS A 215 4.42 13.62 -1.74
C HIS A 215 3.30 12.94 -2.54
N THR A 216 2.38 12.26 -1.84
CA THR A 216 1.22 11.55 -2.41
C THR A 216 0.14 12.49 -2.96
N SER A 217 0.50 13.60 -3.60
CA SER A 217 -0.46 14.63 -4.03
C SER A 217 -0.64 14.79 -5.53
N TYR A 218 0.14 14.08 -6.35
CA TYR A 218 0.22 14.44 -7.76
C TYR A 218 -1.02 14.04 -8.57
N LEU A 219 -1.74 12.99 -8.16
CA LEU A 219 -2.79 12.37 -8.98
C LEU A 219 -4.18 12.98 -8.87
N GLY A 220 -4.33 14.11 -8.18
CA GLY A 220 -5.61 14.79 -8.32
C GLY A 220 -5.69 16.29 -8.05
N THR A 221 -4.57 16.96 -7.86
CA THR A 221 -4.54 18.37 -8.30
C THR A 221 -4.87 18.51 -9.79
N LEU A 222 -4.81 17.42 -10.57
CA LEU A 222 -5.14 17.37 -12.01
C LEU A 222 -6.65 17.41 -12.33
N HIS A 223 -7.57 17.13 -11.39
CA HIS A 223 -9.01 16.93 -11.73
C HIS A 223 -10.09 17.62 -10.86
N ARG A 224 -9.73 18.57 -9.98
CA ARG A 224 -10.66 19.56 -9.34
C ARG A 224 -11.94 18.97 -8.67
N VAL A 225 -11.78 18.11 -7.68
CA VAL A 225 -12.85 17.40 -6.90
C VAL A 225 -12.41 17.19 -5.45
N ASP A 226 -13.24 17.58 -4.48
CA ASP A 226 -12.89 17.62 -3.05
C ASP A 226 -12.63 16.25 -2.35
N THR A 227 -11.40 15.71 -2.37
CA THR A 227 -11.01 14.45 -1.66
C THR A 227 -10.82 14.55 -0.15
N MET A 228 -10.86 15.75 0.44
CA MET A 228 -10.97 15.92 1.90
C MET A 228 -12.39 15.71 2.43
N SER A 229 -13.38 15.46 1.56
CA SER A 229 -14.70 15.08 2.02
C SER A 229 -14.69 13.61 2.50
N PRO A 230 -15.07 13.32 3.76
CA PRO A 230 -15.13 11.94 4.24
C PRO A 230 -16.08 11.09 3.40
N LEU A 231 -17.08 11.71 2.78
CA LEU A 231 -17.99 11.09 1.83
C LEU A 231 -17.30 10.56 0.58
N PHE A 232 -16.23 11.20 0.11
CA PHE A 232 -15.50 10.73 -1.06
C PHE A 232 -14.59 9.55 -0.71
N ALA A 233 -13.91 9.58 0.45
CA ALA A 233 -13.16 8.43 0.96
C ALA A 233 -14.06 7.21 1.18
N VAL A 234 -15.21 7.41 1.82
CA VAL A 234 -16.22 6.35 2.02
C VAL A 234 -16.70 5.78 0.68
N LYS A 235 -16.96 6.63 -0.34
CA LYS A 235 -17.32 6.17 -1.69
C LYS A 235 -16.21 5.33 -2.33
N CYS A 236 -14.96 5.76 -2.22
CA CYS A 236 -13.82 5.06 -2.81
C CYS A 236 -13.56 3.69 -2.15
N PHE A 237 -13.69 3.62 -0.82
CA PHE A 237 -13.57 2.37 -0.08
C PHE A 237 -14.75 1.41 -0.32
N LEU A 238 -15.97 1.94 -0.46
CA LEU A 238 -17.14 1.14 -0.84
C LEU A 238 -17.00 0.57 -2.25
N GLN A 239 -16.28 1.23 -3.16
CA GLN A 239 -16.18 0.80 -4.55
C GLN A 239 -15.06 -0.21 -4.80
N SER A 240 -13.99 -0.21 -4.01
CA SER A 240 -12.87 -1.15 -4.12
C SER A 240 -13.18 -2.52 -3.51
N HIS A 241 -13.66 -2.54 -2.26
CA HIS A 241 -13.98 -3.78 -1.54
C HIS A 241 -15.28 -3.65 -0.72
N PRO A 242 -16.47 -3.56 -1.38
CA PRO A 242 -17.75 -3.25 -0.73
C PRO A 242 -18.08 -4.19 0.42
N PHE A 243 -17.94 -5.50 0.21
CA PHE A 243 -18.31 -6.51 1.21
C PHE A 243 -17.40 -6.48 2.45
N ARG A 244 -16.09 -6.26 2.29
CA ARG A 244 -15.15 -6.22 3.43
C ARG A 244 -15.40 -4.98 4.29
N LEU A 245 -15.63 -3.83 3.66
CA LEU A 245 -15.91 -2.58 4.35
C LEU A 245 -17.27 -2.63 5.07
N LEU A 246 -18.33 -3.07 4.40
CA LEU A 246 -19.67 -3.16 4.99
C LEU A 246 -19.70 -4.15 6.15
N LEU A 247 -19.01 -5.29 6.02
CA LEU A 247 -18.89 -6.25 7.12
C LEU A 247 -18.13 -5.65 8.32
N ALA A 248 -17.02 -4.94 8.08
CA ALA A 248 -16.26 -4.28 9.15
C ALA A 248 -17.07 -3.16 9.83
N ALA A 249 -17.81 -2.36 9.05
CA ALA A 249 -18.68 -1.30 9.58
C ALA A 249 -19.85 -1.89 10.39
N PHE A 250 -20.46 -2.98 9.90
CA PHE A 250 -21.50 -3.71 10.62
C PHE A 250 -20.99 -4.26 11.95
N LEU A 251 -19.88 -5.01 11.95
CA LEU A 251 -19.32 -5.57 13.18
C LEU A 251 -18.86 -4.47 14.15
N GLY A 252 -18.23 -3.41 13.65
CA GLY A 252 -17.76 -2.29 14.47
C GLY A 252 -18.90 -1.53 15.16
N THR A 253 -19.95 -1.19 14.40
CA THR A 253 -21.13 -0.48 14.96
C THR A 253 -21.96 -1.39 15.87
N LEU A 254 -22.03 -2.69 15.59
CA LEU A 254 -22.66 -3.69 16.45
C LEU A 254 -21.97 -3.77 17.81
N VAL A 255 -20.64 -3.93 17.83
CA VAL A 255 -19.87 -4.00 19.09
C VAL A 255 -19.97 -2.69 19.87
N LEU A 256 -19.80 -1.55 19.18
CA LEU A 256 -19.85 -0.23 19.81
C LEU A 256 -21.22 0.05 20.44
N THR A 257 -22.30 -0.19 19.70
CA THR A 257 -23.67 0.05 20.18
C THR A 257 -24.03 -0.92 21.31
N THR A 258 -23.63 -2.18 21.21
CA THR A 258 -23.82 -3.19 22.28
C THR A 258 -23.14 -2.76 23.57
N TYR A 259 -21.87 -2.33 23.49
CA TYR A 259 -21.11 -1.92 24.66
C TYR A 259 -21.65 -0.63 25.28
N ALA A 260 -22.00 0.35 24.45
CA ALA A 260 -22.63 1.59 24.91
C ALA A 260 -23.97 1.34 25.62
N LEU A 261 -24.80 0.46 25.05
CA LEU A 261 -26.09 0.09 25.62
C LEU A 261 -25.93 -0.66 26.95
N ALA A 262 -24.97 -1.60 27.02
CA ALA A 262 -24.68 -2.35 28.24
C ALA A 262 -24.22 -1.42 29.37
N ILE A 263 -23.37 -0.42 29.11
CA ILE A 263 -22.94 0.54 30.14
C ILE A 263 -24.10 1.37 30.69
N VAL A 264 -24.96 1.87 29.80
CA VAL A 264 -26.05 2.76 30.19
C VAL A 264 -27.16 2.01 30.92
N GLU A 265 -27.47 0.78 30.50
CA GLU A 265 -28.60 0.00 31.02
C GLU A 265 -28.23 -0.96 32.16
N ALA A 266 -26.95 -1.36 32.31
CA ALA A 266 -26.51 -2.25 33.39
C ALA A 266 -26.95 -1.84 34.81
N PRO A 267 -26.95 -0.55 35.22
CA PRO A 267 -27.34 -0.18 36.58
C PRO A 267 -28.86 -0.16 36.81
N VAL A 268 -29.68 -0.13 35.76
CA VAL A 268 -31.14 0.07 35.88
C VAL A 268 -31.91 -1.19 35.47
N ASN A 269 -31.44 -1.90 34.47
CA ASN A 269 -32.16 -3.03 33.87
C ASN A 269 -31.39 -4.34 34.05
N PRO A 270 -31.82 -5.24 34.95
CA PRO A 270 -31.13 -6.51 35.20
C PRO A 270 -31.16 -7.44 33.99
N ASN A 271 -32.12 -7.28 33.07
CA ASN A 271 -32.21 -8.10 31.86
C ASN A 271 -31.20 -7.69 30.78
N LEU A 272 -30.70 -6.44 30.81
CA LEU A 272 -29.65 -5.91 29.92
C LEU A 272 -28.25 -5.90 30.55
N ALA A 273 -28.14 -6.21 31.85
CA ALA A 273 -26.87 -6.34 32.54
C ALA A 273 -25.89 -7.34 31.88
N PRO A 274 -26.33 -8.54 31.42
CA PRO A 274 -25.45 -9.41 30.64
C PRO A 274 -25.26 -8.89 29.21
N ILE A 275 -24.00 -8.74 28.80
CA ILE A 275 -23.59 -8.25 27.47
C ILE A 275 -24.20 -9.11 26.33
N SER A 276 -24.40 -10.41 26.56
CA SER A 276 -25.04 -11.31 25.59
C SER A 276 -26.46 -10.86 25.22
N ASN A 277 -27.24 -10.38 26.19
CA ASN A 277 -28.61 -9.94 25.97
C ASN A 277 -28.64 -8.58 25.27
N ALA A 278 -27.71 -7.68 25.62
CA ALA A 278 -27.52 -6.42 24.89
C ALA A 278 -27.12 -6.66 23.43
N LEU A 279 -26.24 -7.64 23.18
CA LEU A 279 -25.81 -8.02 21.82
C LEU A 279 -26.98 -8.58 21.01
N TRP A 280 -27.76 -9.48 21.61
CA TRP A 280 -28.97 -10.06 21.01
C TRP A 280 -29.96 -8.96 20.58
N LEU A 281 -30.25 -8.03 21.49
CA LEU A 281 -31.13 -6.89 21.23
C LEU A 281 -30.61 -6.00 20.08
N VAL A 282 -29.32 -5.65 20.08
CA VAL A 282 -28.73 -4.80 19.02
C VAL A 282 -28.74 -5.52 17.66
N VAL A 283 -28.41 -6.81 17.61
CA VAL A 283 -28.44 -7.61 16.37
C VAL A 283 -29.84 -7.63 15.77
N LEU A 284 -30.86 -7.93 16.58
CA LEU A 284 -32.27 -7.96 16.13
C LEU A 284 -32.76 -6.60 15.65
N THR A 285 -32.28 -5.54 16.29
CA THR A 285 -32.63 -4.16 15.94
C THR A 285 -31.98 -3.74 14.63
N MET A 286 -30.69 -4.04 14.43
CA MET A 286 -29.99 -3.79 13.16
C MET A 286 -30.57 -4.61 12.01
N ALA A 287 -31.02 -5.83 12.29
CA ALA A 287 -31.72 -6.70 11.34
C ALA A 287 -33.20 -6.31 11.12
N THR A 288 -33.70 -5.29 11.81
CA THR A 288 -35.10 -4.81 11.74
C THR A 288 -36.17 -5.86 12.11
N VAL A 289 -35.80 -6.87 12.90
CA VAL A 289 -36.72 -7.94 13.36
C VAL A 289 -37.53 -7.48 14.58
N GLY A 290 -36.84 -6.95 15.60
CA GLY A 290 -37.46 -6.35 16.78
C GLY A 290 -38.49 -7.22 17.52
N TYR A 291 -38.07 -8.35 18.10
CA TYR A 291 -38.99 -9.26 18.84
C TYR A 291 -39.69 -8.60 20.05
N GLY A 292 -39.06 -7.60 20.67
CA GLY A 292 -39.64 -6.89 21.83
C GLY A 292 -39.63 -7.70 23.13
N ASP A 293 -38.87 -8.79 23.20
CA ASP A 293 -38.60 -9.58 24.39
C ASP A 293 -37.78 -8.82 25.43
N ILE A 294 -36.83 -8.02 24.96
CA ILE A 294 -35.89 -7.25 25.77
C ILE A 294 -35.87 -5.81 25.23
N VAL A 295 -36.07 -4.81 26.10
CA VAL A 295 -36.11 -3.38 25.71
C VAL A 295 -35.36 -2.49 26.71
N PRO A 296 -34.72 -1.40 26.23
CA PRO A 296 -34.09 -0.42 27.11
C PRO A 296 -35.13 0.42 27.84
N VAL A 297 -34.91 0.63 29.14
CA VAL A 297 -35.82 1.43 29.98
C VAL A 297 -35.35 2.87 30.11
N THR A 298 -34.06 3.13 29.89
CA THR A 298 -33.51 4.49 29.97
C THR A 298 -33.70 5.23 28.65
N VAL A 299 -33.95 6.54 28.73
CA VAL A 299 -34.07 7.43 27.55
C VAL A 299 -32.77 7.42 26.74
N ALA A 300 -31.62 7.41 27.42
CA ALA A 300 -30.31 7.35 26.76
C ALA A 300 -30.12 6.01 26.00
N GLY A 301 -30.49 4.88 26.59
CA GLY A 301 -30.46 3.58 25.93
C GLY A 301 -31.39 3.49 24.72
N GLN A 302 -32.59 4.07 24.82
CA GLN A 302 -33.53 4.19 23.69
C GLN A 302 -32.93 5.00 22.54
N VAL A 303 -32.35 6.18 22.81
CA VAL A 303 -31.68 7.00 21.79
C VAL A 303 -30.53 6.23 21.14
N LEU A 304 -29.66 5.60 21.94
CA LEU A 304 -28.53 4.81 21.44
C LEU A 304 -28.99 3.65 20.53
N LEU A 305 -30.05 2.94 20.94
CA LEU A 305 -30.59 1.83 20.15
C LEU A 305 -31.23 2.31 18.83
N THR A 306 -31.86 3.50 18.84
CA THR A 306 -32.50 4.08 17.65
C THR A 306 -31.46 4.55 16.62
N PHE A 307 -30.44 5.30 17.05
CA PHE A 307 -29.40 5.81 16.15
C PHE A 307 -28.34 4.75 15.79
N GLY A 308 -27.82 4.04 16.79
CA GLY A 308 -26.76 3.04 16.61
C GLY A 308 -27.26 1.70 16.07
N GLY A 309 -28.50 1.30 16.40
CA GLY A 309 -29.11 0.07 15.91
C GLY A 309 -29.90 0.29 14.62
N MET A 310 -31.07 0.93 14.73
CA MET A 310 -32.03 1.02 13.60
C MET A 310 -31.50 1.84 12.43
N LEU A 311 -31.11 3.10 12.63
CA LEU A 311 -30.67 3.98 11.54
C LEU A 311 -29.41 3.43 10.85
N THR A 312 -28.44 2.97 11.64
CA THR A 312 -27.20 2.40 11.11
C THR A 312 -27.46 1.09 10.34
N GLY A 313 -28.32 0.21 10.86
CA GLY A 313 -28.71 -1.02 10.16
C GLY A 313 -29.37 -0.76 8.80
N ILE A 314 -30.33 0.16 8.74
CA ILE A 314 -31.02 0.54 7.49
C ILE A 314 -30.02 1.14 6.47
N LEU A 315 -29.12 2.02 6.93
CA LEU A 315 -28.09 2.61 6.07
C LEU A 315 -27.13 1.56 5.49
N LEU A 316 -26.71 0.58 6.30
CA LEU A 316 -25.82 -0.50 5.86
C LEU A 316 -26.50 -1.44 4.86
N ILE A 317 -27.76 -1.81 5.10
CA ILE A 317 -28.53 -2.62 4.16
C ILE A 317 -28.74 -1.85 2.84
N GLY A 318 -29.09 -0.56 2.91
CA GLY A 318 -29.23 0.28 1.72
C GLY A 318 -27.94 0.42 0.91
N ALA A 319 -26.80 0.54 1.60
CA ALA A 319 -25.49 0.54 0.95
C ALA A 319 -25.15 -0.80 0.30
N LEU A 320 -25.46 -1.92 0.96
CA LEU A 320 -25.27 -3.28 0.41
C LEU A 320 -26.09 -3.48 -0.87
N VAL A 321 -27.38 -3.14 -0.85
CA VAL A 321 -28.27 -3.25 -2.02
C VAL A 321 -27.71 -2.43 -3.18
N ARG A 322 -27.27 -1.19 -2.93
CA ARG A 322 -26.68 -0.34 -3.96
C ARG A 322 -25.39 -0.90 -4.54
N CYS A 323 -24.55 -1.54 -3.71
CA CYS A 323 -23.33 -2.22 -4.17
C CYS A 323 -23.64 -3.47 -5.03
N THR A 324 -24.74 -4.18 -4.78
CA THR A 324 -25.13 -5.37 -5.56
C THR A 324 -25.81 -5.07 -6.90
N SER A 325 -26.25 -3.83 -7.14
CA SER A 325 -26.92 -3.43 -8.39
C SER A 325 -25.98 -2.92 -9.49
N TYR A 326 -24.65 -3.10 -9.33
CA TYR A 326 -23.62 -2.84 -10.35
C TYR A 326 -23.03 -4.16 -10.84
#